data_AF-A0AAV8XXQ0-F1
#
_entry.id   AF-A0AAV8XXQ0-F1
#
_cell.length_a   1.000
_cell.length_b   1.000
_cell.length_c   1.000
_cell.angle_alpha   90.00
_cell.angle_beta   90.00
_cell.angle_gamma   90.00
#
_symmetry.space_group_name_H-M   'P 1'
#
loop_
_entity.id
_entity.type
_entity.pdbx_description
1 polymer ?
#
loop_
_entity_poly.entity_id
_entity_poly.type
_entity_poly.pdbx_seq_one_letter_code
_entity_poly.pdbx_strand_id
1 'polypeptide(L)'
;MVTTEETIKTSNDKKIFNIYQSAVQKITFFQWFYLITIYSAPFTFLVPPFIKYYLLWDETKFNASSTLERPLPFNFLLPFDDQKYYLTGFALSSYCTILGMGYYCFTQSLFVILPSYISFRLKVLIHYALNNKEYSSKLFSAQKYNDKNIFRFCVEEHIDIIRTVKNLNDSVKYLMLLEFLMSSAEISFAVV
;
A
#
# COMPACT_ATOMS: atom_id res chain seq x y z
N MET A 1 18.69 8.71 -9.60
CA MET A 1 17.62 9.47 -10.27
C MET A 1 16.65 10.02 -9.21
N VAL A 2 17.18 10.78 -8.24
CA VAL A 2 16.44 11.53 -7.18
C VAL A 2 16.05 12.94 -7.68
N THR A 3 16.49 13.28 -8.89
CA THR A 3 16.51 14.63 -9.43
C THR A 3 15.13 15.15 -9.82
N THR A 4 14.13 14.33 -10.16
CA THR A 4 12.85 14.83 -10.70
C THR A 4 11.95 15.46 -9.62
N GLU A 5 11.90 14.91 -8.41
CA GLU A 5 11.00 15.45 -7.37
C GLU A 5 11.56 16.72 -6.73
N GLU A 6 12.87 16.75 -6.48
CA GLU A 6 13.57 17.95 -6.01
C GLU A 6 13.57 19.06 -7.06
N THR A 7 13.77 18.74 -8.35
CA THR A 7 13.64 19.74 -9.43
C THR A 7 12.20 20.24 -9.59
N ILE A 8 11.18 19.40 -9.40
CA ILE A 8 9.78 19.86 -9.43
C ILE A 8 9.48 20.79 -8.25
N LYS A 9 9.93 20.43 -7.04
CA LYS A 9 9.75 21.24 -5.81
C LYS A 9 10.52 22.57 -5.84
N THR A 10 11.65 22.61 -6.53
CA THR A 10 12.46 23.83 -6.70
C THR A 10 12.13 24.60 -7.98
N SER A 11 11.41 24.01 -8.93
CA SER A 11 10.98 24.72 -10.14
C SER A 11 9.86 25.72 -9.82
N ASN A 12 9.98 26.93 -10.33
CA ASN A 12 8.95 27.98 -10.25
C ASN A 12 7.69 27.68 -11.11
N ASP A 13 7.54 26.46 -11.62
CA ASP A 13 6.46 26.13 -12.54
C ASP A 13 5.19 25.68 -11.79
N LYS A 14 4.35 26.66 -11.48
CA LYS A 14 3.08 26.47 -10.75
C LYS A 14 2.17 25.41 -11.39
N LYS A 15 2.22 25.20 -12.71
CA LYS A 15 1.37 24.21 -13.38
C LYS A 15 1.83 22.78 -13.07
N ILE A 16 3.13 22.51 -13.15
CA ILE A 16 3.70 21.19 -12.83
C ILE A 16 3.53 20.89 -11.33
N PHE A 17 3.75 21.90 -10.49
CA PHE A 17 3.51 21.79 -9.06
C PHE A 17 2.04 21.45 -8.74
N ASN A 18 1.07 22.07 -9.41
CA ASN A 18 -0.35 21.76 -9.22
C ASN A 18 -0.71 20.33 -9.68
N ILE A 19 -0.10 19.83 -10.77
CA ILE A 19 -0.28 18.43 -11.21
C ILE A 19 0.28 17.48 -10.15
N TYR A 20 1.47 17.77 -9.61
CA TYR A 20 2.10 17.00 -8.54
C TYR A 20 1.25 17.00 -7.27
N GLN A 21 0.84 18.17 -6.78
CA GLN A 21 0.04 18.30 -5.57
C GLN A 21 -1.30 17.57 -5.69
N SER A 22 -1.96 17.68 -6.84
CA SER A 22 -3.22 16.97 -7.11
C SER A 22 -3.05 15.45 -7.14
N ALA A 23 -1.92 14.96 -7.68
CA ALA A 23 -1.61 13.53 -7.71
C ALA A 23 -1.31 13.01 -6.30
N VAL A 24 -0.46 13.72 -5.54
CA VAL A 24 -0.12 13.36 -4.16
C VAL A 24 -1.37 13.35 -3.28
N GLN A 25 -2.21 14.38 -3.33
CA GLN A 25 -3.44 14.42 -2.53
C GLN A 25 -4.35 13.22 -2.80
N LYS A 26 -4.52 12.84 -4.07
CA LYS A 26 -5.32 11.66 -4.44
C LYS A 26 -4.71 10.36 -3.95
N ILE A 27 -3.40 10.18 -4.11
CA ILE A 27 -2.68 8.98 -3.64
C ILE A 27 -2.77 8.88 -2.12
N THR A 28 -2.46 9.96 -1.41
CA THR A 28 -2.50 10.01 0.05
C THR A 28 -3.91 9.76 0.58
N PHE A 29 -4.95 10.34 -0.04
CA PHE A 29 -6.33 10.07 0.33
C PHE A 29 -6.68 8.59 0.15
N PHE A 30 -6.36 8.01 -1.01
CA PHE A 30 -6.63 6.60 -1.29
C PHE A 30 -5.86 5.67 -0.35
N GLN A 31 -4.60 5.98 -0.05
CA GLN A 31 -3.78 5.23 0.90
C GLN A 31 -4.35 5.28 2.31
N TRP A 32 -4.74 6.45 2.80
CA TRP A 32 -5.36 6.57 4.12
C TRP A 32 -6.66 5.78 4.21
N PHE A 33 -7.52 5.90 3.20
CA PHE A 33 -8.76 5.13 3.12
C PHE A 33 -8.50 3.62 3.15
N TYR A 34 -7.53 3.17 2.36
CA TYR A 34 -7.14 1.77 2.27
C TYR A 34 -6.54 1.25 3.58
N LEU A 35 -5.64 2.00 4.21
CA LEU A 35 -5.04 1.66 5.51
C LEU A 35 -6.12 1.55 6.60
N ILE A 36 -7.03 2.54 6.70
CA ILE A 36 -8.12 2.51 7.69
C ILE A 36 -8.97 1.24 7.51
N THR A 37 -9.35 0.93 6.27
CA THR A 37 -10.15 -0.26 5.95
C THR A 37 -9.44 -1.53 6.40
N ILE A 38 -8.16 -1.67 6.06
CA ILE A 38 -7.38 -2.86 6.41
C ILE A 38 -7.17 -2.98 7.92
N TYR A 39 -6.82 -1.89 8.60
CA TYR A 39 -6.61 -1.90 10.05
C TYR A 39 -7.90 -2.18 10.82
N SER A 40 -9.07 -1.89 10.26
CA SER A 40 -10.36 -2.21 10.91
C SER A 40 -10.60 -3.73 11.06
N ALA A 41 -10.09 -4.55 10.13
CA ALA A 41 -10.33 -6.00 10.15
C ALA A 41 -9.71 -6.69 11.38
N PRO A 42 -8.42 -6.50 11.75
CA PRO A 42 -7.87 -7.02 12.99
C PRO A 42 -8.68 -6.64 14.24
N PHE A 43 -9.20 -5.42 14.32
CA PHE A 43 -10.06 -5.03 15.45
C PHE A 43 -11.33 -5.88 15.51
N THR A 44 -11.97 -6.15 14.37
CA THR A 44 -13.16 -7.02 14.35
C THR A 44 -12.88 -8.47 14.79
N PHE A 45 -11.66 -8.97 14.62
CA PHE A 45 -11.29 -10.32 15.05
C PHE A 45 -10.73 -10.39 16.48
N LEU A 46 -10.03 -9.36 16.95
CA LEU A 46 -9.38 -9.36 18.27
C LEU A 46 -10.29 -8.87 19.40
N VAL A 47 -11.21 -7.93 19.12
CA VAL A 47 -12.07 -7.33 20.15
C VAL A 47 -13.13 -8.31 20.68
N PRO A 48 -13.87 -9.08 19.86
CA PRO A 48 -14.89 -9.98 20.38
C PRO A 48 -14.36 -11.08 21.34
N PRO A 49 -13.24 -11.77 21.07
CA PRO A 49 -12.63 -12.70 22.02
C PRO A 49 -12.23 -12.02 23.33
N PHE A 50 -11.70 -10.80 23.25
CA PHE A 50 -11.31 -10.03 24.44
C PHE A 50 -12.53 -9.64 25.30
N ILE A 51 -13.62 -9.19 24.67
CA ILE A 51 -14.88 -8.88 25.38
C ILE A 51 -15.46 -10.17 26.00
N LYS A 52 -15.50 -11.28 25.26
CA LYS A 52 -15.93 -12.58 25.79
C LYS A 52 -15.10 -12.99 27.01
N TYR A 53 -13.78 -12.86 26.94
CA TYR A 53 -12.89 -13.13 28.06
C TYR A 53 -13.23 -12.26 29.28
N TYR A 54 -13.42 -10.95 29.08
CA TYR A 54 -13.75 -10.03 30.17
C TYR A 54 -15.10 -10.32 30.82
N LEU A 55 -16.14 -10.61 30.02
CA LEU A 55 -17.47 -10.97 30.51
C LEU A 55 -17.45 -12.30 31.28
N LEU A 56 -16.74 -13.31 30.75
CA LEU A 56 -16.61 -14.63 31.39
C LEU A 56 -15.71 -14.61 32.65
N TRP A 57 -14.82 -13.62 32.77
CA TRP A 57 -13.99 -13.43 33.96
C TRP A 57 -14.86 -13.06 35.18
N ASP A 58 -15.89 -12.25 34.98
CA ASP A 58 -16.84 -11.84 36.03
C ASP A 58 -17.81 -12.99 36.39
N GLU A 59 -18.13 -13.86 35.42
CA GLU A 59 -18.94 -15.06 35.61
C GLU A 59 -18.21 -16.24 36.28
N THR A 60 -17.02 -16.06 36.87
CA THR A 60 -16.40 -17.08 37.74
C THR A 60 -17.21 -17.37 39.02
N LYS A 61 -18.40 -16.76 39.18
CA LYS A 61 -19.47 -17.16 40.11
C LYS A 61 -20.56 -18.07 39.52
N PHE A 62 -20.58 -18.32 38.22
CA PHE A 62 -21.59 -19.13 37.54
C PHE A 62 -21.03 -20.50 37.14
N ASN A 63 -21.23 -21.46 38.06
CA ASN A 63 -21.25 -22.92 37.89
C ASN A 63 -20.04 -23.61 37.21
N ALA A 64 -19.25 -24.27 38.05
CA ALA A 64 -18.07 -25.09 37.77
C ALA A 64 -18.32 -26.41 37.00
N SER A 65 -19.28 -26.47 36.07
CA SER A 65 -19.66 -27.74 35.41
C SER A 65 -19.79 -27.69 33.88
N SER A 66 -19.53 -26.55 33.25
CA SER A 66 -19.32 -26.50 31.79
C SER A 66 -17.90 -26.01 31.52
N THR A 67 -17.07 -26.89 30.97
CA THR A 67 -15.77 -26.55 30.37
C THR A 67 -16.00 -25.63 29.19
N LEU A 68 -16.21 -24.34 29.47
CA LEU A 68 -16.37 -23.32 28.45
C LEU A 68 -14.97 -22.97 27.96
N GLU A 69 -14.55 -23.58 26.85
CA GLU A 69 -13.27 -23.27 26.20
C GLU A 69 -13.18 -21.77 25.92
N ARG A 70 -12.10 -21.14 26.39
CA ARG A 70 -11.85 -19.72 26.13
C ARG A 70 -11.38 -19.57 24.69
N PRO A 71 -12.14 -18.89 23.81
CA PRO A 71 -11.76 -18.81 22.41
C PRO A 71 -10.56 -17.88 22.23
N LEU A 72 -9.50 -18.39 21.60
CA LEU A 72 -8.44 -17.56 21.05
C LEU A 72 -8.89 -16.95 19.71
N PRO A 73 -8.32 -15.80 19.29
CA PRO A 73 -8.67 -15.17 18.01
C PRO A 73 -8.30 -16.05 16.80
N PHE A 74 -7.27 -16.88 16.94
CA PHE A 74 -6.81 -17.82 15.93
C PHE A 74 -6.41 -19.13 16.60
N ASN A 75 -6.65 -20.25 15.89
CA ASN A 75 -6.27 -21.58 16.36
C ASN A 75 -4.79 -21.82 16.05
N PHE A 76 -3.92 -21.54 17.02
CA PHE A 76 -2.50 -21.85 16.93
C PHE A 76 -2.17 -23.13 17.70
N LEU A 77 -1.30 -23.96 17.12
CA LEU A 77 -0.68 -25.04 17.86
C LEU A 77 0.43 -24.46 18.74
N LEU A 78 0.12 -24.17 19.99
CA LEU A 78 1.07 -23.63 20.96
C LEU A 78 1.74 -24.79 21.73
N PRO A 79 3.04 -24.68 22.08
CA PRO A 79 3.73 -25.70 22.86
C PRO A 79 3.33 -25.68 24.35
N PHE A 80 2.26 -24.98 24.71
CA PHE A 80 1.75 -24.82 26.07
C PHE A 80 0.22 -24.88 26.06
N ASP A 81 -0.36 -25.21 27.23
CA ASP A 81 -1.79 -25.21 27.46
C ASP A 81 -2.36 -23.78 27.35
N ASP A 82 -3.15 -23.56 26.31
CA ASP A 82 -3.76 -22.30 25.93
C ASP A 82 -4.89 -21.87 26.88
N GLN A 83 -5.56 -22.82 27.53
CA GLN A 83 -6.59 -22.53 28.53
C GLN A 83 -5.96 -22.01 29.82
N LYS A 84 -4.83 -22.61 30.23
CA LYS A 84 -4.09 -22.18 31.44
C LYS A 84 -3.39 -20.84 31.26
N TYR A 85 -2.79 -20.59 30.10
CA TYR A 85 -2.03 -19.38 29.79
C TYR A 85 -2.71 -18.51 28.72
N TYR A 86 -4.03 -18.34 28.84
CA TYR A 86 -4.85 -17.63 27.86
C TYR A 86 -4.33 -16.24 27.48
N LEU A 87 -3.96 -15.41 28.47
CA LEU A 87 -3.45 -14.07 28.21
C LEU A 87 -2.14 -14.08 27.40
N THR A 88 -1.27 -15.07 27.63
CA THR A 88 -0.03 -15.23 26.87
C THR A 88 -0.32 -15.66 25.44
N GLY A 89 -1.23 -16.63 25.25
CA GLY A 89 -1.68 -17.05 23.93
C GLY A 89 -2.35 -15.90 23.14
N PHE A 90 -3.22 -15.14 23.80
CA PHE A 90 -3.90 -13.98 23.23
C PHE A 90 -2.91 -12.86 22.85
N ALA A 91 -1.94 -12.55 23.72
CA ALA A 91 -0.94 -11.53 23.44
C ALA A 91 -0.03 -11.94 22.27
N LEU A 92 0.40 -13.20 22.23
CA LEU A 92 1.21 -13.73 21.12
C LEU A 92 0.43 -13.70 19.80
N SER A 93 -0.82 -14.19 19.82
CA SER A 93 -1.71 -14.13 18.67
C SER A 93 -1.90 -12.70 18.16
N SER A 94 -2.20 -11.77 19.06
CA SER A 94 -2.40 -10.35 18.71
C SER A 94 -1.13 -9.74 18.12
N TYR A 95 0.04 -10.04 18.68
CA TYR A 95 1.33 -9.59 18.19
C TYR A 95 1.60 -10.09 16.76
N CYS A 96 1.39 -11.39 16.52
CA CYS A 96 1.52 -11.98 15.19
C CYS A 96 0.57 -11.34 14.17
N THR A 97 -0.69 -11.10 14.55
CA THR A 97 -1.66 -10.41 13.68
C THR A 97 -1.22 -9.00 13.34
N ILE A 98 -0.77 -8.22 14.33
CA ILE A 98 -0.31 -6.83 14.10
C ILE A 98 0.91 -6.81 13.18
N LEU A 99 1.88 -7.71 13.37
CA LEU A 99 3.06 -7.81 12.51
C LEU A 99 2.68 -8.21 11.08
N GLY A 100 1.87 -9.27 10.92
CA GLY A 100 1.41 -9.73 9.62
C GLY A 100 0.66 -8.63 8.86
N MET A 101 -0.23 -7.91 9.56
CA MET A 101 -0.97 -6.81 8.96
C MET A 101 -0.10 -5.62 8.62
N GLY A 102 0.86 -5.28 9.48
CA GLY A 102 1.82 -4.20 9.20
C GLY A 102 2.61 -4.48 7.92
N TYR A 103 3.11 -5.70 7.77
CA TYR A 103 3.82 -6.12 6.55
C TYR A 103 2.91 -6.12 5.31
N TYR A 104 1.68 -6.61 5.44
CA TYR A 104 0.69 -6.59 4.36
C TYR A 104 0.37 -5.15 3.92
N CYS A 105 0.04 -4.26 4.86
CA CYS A 105 -0.21 -2.84 4.61
C CYS A 105 0.96 -2.16 3.87
N PHE A 106 2.19 -2.44 4.31
CA PHE A 106 3.38 -1.89 3.67
C PHE A 106 3.51 -2.35 2.22
N THR A 107 3.37 -3.66 1.97
CA THR A 107 3.49 -4.26 0.64
C THR A 107 2.41 -3.72 -0.31
N GLN A 108 1.16 -3.65 0.14
CA GLN A 108 0.07 -3.07 -0.63
C GLN A 108 0.28 -1.58 -0.93
N SER A 109 0.79 -0.82 0.04
CA SER A 109 1.11 0.59 -0.17
C SER A 109 2.14 0.77 -1.28
N LEU A 110 3.14 -0.11 -1.37
CA LEU A 110 4.11 -0.11 -2.47
C LEU A 110 3.45 -0.41 -3.82
N PHE A 111 2.51 -1.36 -3.88
CA PHE A 111 1.76 -1.65 -5.10
C PHE A 111 0.87 -0.51 -5.58
N VAL A 112 0.41 0.35 -4.67
CA VAL A 112 -0.32 1.56 -5.06
C VAL A 112 0.66 2.68 -5.48
N ILE A 113 1.74 2.89 -4.75
CA ILE A 113 2.69 3.99 -5.01
C ILE A 113 3.41 3.82 -6.33
N LEU A 114 3.94 2.62 -6.63
CA LEU A 114 4.84 2.41 -7.78
C LEU A 114 4.15 2.67 -9.13
N PRO A 115 2.96 2.12 -9.43
CA PRO A 115 2.22 2.45 -10.65
C PRO A 115 1.73 3.90 -10.67
N SER A 116 1.39 4.46 -9.52
CA SER A 116 0.98 5.87 -9.41
C SER A 116 2.12 6.82 -9.77
N TYR A 117 3.34 6.51 -9.35
CA TYR A 117 4.55 7.25 -9.71
C TYR A 117 4.81 7.21 -11.23
N ILE A 118 4.66 6.03 -11.85
CA ILE A 118 4.78 5.88 -13.31
C ILE A 118 3.72 6.73 -14.03
N SER A 119 2.47 6.67 -13.56
CA SER A 119 1.36 7.46 -14.10
C SER A 119 1.61 8.96 -13.97
N PHE A 120 2.23 9.39 -12.87
CA PHE A 120 2.64 10.77 -12.66
C PHE A 120 3.72 11.20 -13.66
N ARG A 121 4.78 10.40 -13.83
CA ARG A 121 5.83 10.69 -14.82
C ARG A 121 5.27 10.82 -16.24
N LEU A 122 4.31 9.98 -16.63
CA LEU A 122 3.63 10.08 -17.92
C LEU A 122 2.85 11.40 -18.06
N LYS A 123 2.12 11.82 -17.03
CA LYS A 123 1.38 13.11 -17.07
C LYS A 123 2.31 14.31 -17.19
N VAL A 124 3.44 14.29 -16.48
CA VAL A 124 4.47 15.33 -16.58
C VAL A 124 5.07 15.35 -17.98
N LEU A 125 5.37 14.18 -18.56
CA LEU A 125 5.91 14.06 -19.91
C LEU A 125 4.93 14.60 -20.97
N ILE A 126 3.63 14.27 -20.86
CA ILE A 126 2.58 14.81 -21.72
C ILE A 126 2.51 16.33 -21.61
N HIS A 127 2.61 16.87 -20.39
CA HIS A 127 2.61 18.32 -20.17
C HIS A 127 3.79 19.01 -20.84
N TYR A 128 4.99 18.42 -20.80
CA TYR A 128 6.15 18.94 -21.55
C TYR A 128 5.96 18.86 -23.06
N ALA A 129 5.40 17.75 -23.58
CA ALA A 129 5.15 17.58 -25.00
C ALA A 129 4.11 18.58 -25.55
N LEU A 130 3.02 18.82 -24.81
CA LEU A 130 1.96 19.76 -25.22
C LEU A 130 2.39 21.23 -25.13
N ASN A 131 3.26 21.57 -24.18
CA ASN A 131 3.73 22.94 -23.95
C ASN A 131 5.17 23.16 -24.46
N ASN A 132 5.58 22.41 -25.48
CA ASN A 132 6.94 22.38 -26.03
C ASN A 132 7.53 23.79 -26.26
N LYS A 133 6.75 24.72 -26.83
CA LYS A 133 7.18 26.11 -27.07
C LYS A 133 7.61 26.87 -25.80
N GLU A 134 6.94 26.61 -24.67
CA GLU A 134 7.22 27.29 -23.40
C GLU A 134 8.41 26.67 -22.67
N TYR A 135 8.59 25.34 -22.79
CA TYR A 135 9.67 24.61 -22.10
C TYR A 135 10.96 24.53 -22.91
N SER A 136 10.90 24.73 -24.22
CA SER A 136 12.08 24.83 -25.09
C SER A 136 13.08 25.87 -24.62
N SER A 137 12.59 27.02 -24.17
CA SER A 137 13.43 28.15 -23.74
C SER A 137 13.93 27.99 -22.31
N LYS A 138 13.24 27.20 -21.48
CA LYS A 138 13.58 26.96 -20.07
C LYS A 138 14.54 25.77 -19.87
N LEU A 139 14.38 24.70 -20.66
CA LEU A 139 15.19 23.47 -20.54
C LEU A 139 16.50 23.53 -21.31
N PHE A 140 16.54 24.27 -22.43
CA PHE A 140 17.72 24.42 -23.27
C PHE A 140 18.10 25.90 -23.34
N SER A 141 19.07 26.29 -22.53
CA SER A 141 19.58 27.65 -22.43
C SER A 141 20.01 28.19 -23.81
N ALA A 142 19.30 29.19 -24.33
CA ALA A 142 19.66 30.16 -25.38
C ALA A 142 20.29 29.68 -26.72
N GLN A 143 20.62 28.40 -26.92
CA GLN A 143 21.08 27.88 -28.21
C GLN A 143 19.88 27.41 -29.03
N LYS A 144 19.53 28.21 -30.04
CA LYS A 144 18.60 27.93 -31.15
C LYS A 144 17.53 26.88 -30.83
N TYR A 145 16.31 27.38 -30.58
CA TYR A 145 15.07 26.60 -30.60
C TYR A 145 15.16 25.47 -31.63
N ASN A 146 15.26 24.23 -31.15
CA ASN A 146 15.35 23.05 -31.99
C ASN A 146 14.34 22.05 -31.43
N ASP A 147 13.15 22.02 -32.03
CA ASP A 147 12.05 21.09 -31.66
C ASP A 147 12.55 19.64 -31.55
N LYS A 148 13.59 19.30 -32.31
CA LYS A 148 14.24 17.99 -32.30
C LYS A 148 14.84 17.61 -30.92
N ASN A 149 15.34 18.58 -30.15
CA ASN A 149 15.96 18.31 -28.86
C ASN A 149 14.92 17.98 -27.79
N ILE A 150 13.77 18.66 -27.79
CA ILE A 150 12.70 18.40 -26.82
C ILE A 150 11.95 17.13 -27.20
N PHE A 151 11.73 16.90 -28.49
CA PHE A 151 11.20 15.63 -28.94
C PHE A 151 12.11 14.47 -28.54
N ARG A 152 13.43 14.61 -28.72
CA ARG A 152 14.41 13.61 -28.26
C ARG A 152 14.35 13.38 -26.75
N PHE A 153 14.31 14.45 -25.96
CA PHE A 153 14.14 14.35 -24.50
C PHE A 153 12.86 13.59 -24.13
N CYS A 154 11.73 13.94 -24.76
CA CYS A 154 10.46 13.27 -24.49
C CYS A 154 10.50 11.78 -24.85
N VAL A 155 11.16 11.42 -25.96
CA VAL A 155 11.34 10.02 -26.39
C VAL A 155 12.25 9.25 -25.43
N GLU A 156 13.37 9.84 -25.01
CA GLU A 156 14.31 9.24 -24.06
C GLU A 156 13.61 8.98 -22.71
N GLU A 157 12.89 9.96 -22.17
CA GLU A 157 12.11 9.80 -20.94
C GLU A 157 10.99 8.75 -21.09
N HIS A 158 10.30 8.71 -22.23
CA HIS A 158 9.26 7.70 -22.48
C HIS A 158 9.85 6.28 -22.50
N ILE A 159 11.01 6.08 -23.15
CA ILE A 159 11.72 4.81 -23.17
C ILE A 159 12.12 4.38 -21.75
N ASP A 160 12.59 5.31 -20.92
CA ASP A 160 12.95 5.03 -19.54
C ASP A 160 11.74 4.70 -18.66
N ILE A 161 10.58 5.32 -18.91
CA ILE A 161 9.32 4.93 -18.28
C ILE A 161 8.95 3.50 -18.66
N ILE A 162 9.01 3.14 -19.95
CA ILE A 162 8.73 1.76 -20.42
C ILE A 162 9.68 0.77 -19.74
N ARG A 163 10.98 1.09 -19.66
CA ARG A 163 11.98 0.24 -18.99
C ARG A 163 11.65 0.06 -17.51
N THR A 164 11.22 1.13 -16.84
CA THR A 164 10.81 1.09 -15.44
C THR A 164 9.57 0.22 -15.23
N VAL A 165 8.55 0.34 -16.10
CA VAL A 165 7.35 -0.51 -16.09
C VAL A 165 7.74 -1.98 -16.27
N LYS A 166 8.63 -2.28 -17.22
CA LYS A 166 9.09 -3.65 -17.48
C LYS A 166 9.81 -4.23 -16.25
N ASN A 167 10.74 -3.47 -15.67
CA ASN A 167 11.48 -3.90 -14.48
C ASN A 167 10.55 -4.10 -13.28
N LEU A 168 9.56 -3.21 -13.10
CA LEU A 168 8.54 -3.35 -12.06
C LEU A 168 7.73 -4.63 -12.28
N ASN A 169 7.21 -4.85 -13.48
CA ASN A 169 6.46 -6.05 -13.82
C ASN A 169 7.29 -7.32 -13.58
N ASP A 170 8.54 -7.37 -14.03
CA ASP A 170 9.39 -8.53 -13.81
C ASP A 170 9.68 -8.80 -12.33
N SER A 171 9.72 -7.75 -11.51
CA SER A 171 9.94 -7.86 -10.05
C SER A 171 8.69 -8.31 -9.29
N VAL A 172 7.50 -7.87 -9.73
CA VAL A 172 6.26 -8.04 -8.93
C VAL A 172 5.23 -9.01 -9.52
N LYS A 173 5.39 -9.45 -10.77
CA LYS A 173 4.38 -10.28 -11.48
C LYS A 173 3.97 -11.53 -10.73
N TYR A 174 4.92 -12.26 -10.13
CA TYR A 174 4.63 -13.49 -9.40
C TYR A 174 3.98 -13.20 -8.05
N LEU A 175 4.34 -12.09 -7.41
CA LEU A 175 3.75 -11.69 -6.14
C LEU A 175 2.29 -11.29 -6.35
N MET A 176 1.99 -10.48 -7.37
CA MET A 176 0.61 -10.13 -7.74
C MET A 176 -0.20 -11.35 -8.16
N LEU A 177 0.40 -12.31 -8.88
CA LEU A 177 -0.29 -13.55 -9.26
C LEU A 177 -0.63 -14.41 -8.03
N LEU A 178 0.31 -14.52 -7.07
CA LEU A 178 0.08 -15.23 -5.83
C LEU A 178 -1.01 -14.55 -5.00
N GLU A 179 -0.98 -13.22 -4.88
CA GLU A 179 -1.99 -12.44 -4.18
C GLU A 179 -3.38 -12.63 -4.79
N PHE A 180 -3.46 -12.60 -6.13
CA PHE A 180 -4.70 -12.88 -6.85
C PHE A 180 -5.22 -14.29 -6.55
N LEU A 181 -4.35 -15.29 -6.53
CA LEU A 181 -4.72 -16.68 -6.24
C LEU A 181 -5.20 -16.85 -4.80
N MET A 182 -4.50 -16.26 -3.83
CA MET A 182 -4.89 -16.30 -2.41
C MET A 182 -6.21 -15.59 -2.18
N SER A 183 -6.39 -14.39 -2.72
CA SER A 183 -7.63 -13.63 -2.61
C SER A 183 -8.80 -14.36 -3.27
N SER A 184 -8.57 -15.00 -4.43
CA SER A 184 -9.59 -15.79 -5.12
C SER A 184 -9.99 -17.02 -4.30
N ALA A 185 -9.03 -17.70 -3.68
CA ALA A 185 -9.30 -18.82 -2.80
C ALA A 185 -10.10 -18.38 -1.57
N GLU A 186 -9.72 -17.27 -0.92
CA GLU A 186 -10.44 -16.71 0.23
C GLU A 186 -11.91 -16.38 -0.10
N ILE A 187 -12.15 -15.72 -1.24
CA ILE A 187 -13.52 -15.42 -1.70
C ILE A 187 -14.27 -16.74 -1.97
N SER A 188 -13.62 -17.71 -2.60
CA SER A 188 -14.26 -19.01 -2.87
C SER A 188 -14.63 -19.75 -1.59
N PHE A 189 -13.81 -19.67 -0.54
CA PHE A 189 -14.13 -20.25 0.76
C PHE A 189 -15.21 -19.48 1.53
N ALA A 190 -15.31 -18.16 1.33
CA ALA A 190 -16.30 -17.33 2.01
C ALA A 190 -17.71 -17.46 1.40
N VAL A 191 -17.83 -17.89 0.14
CA VAL A 191 -19.11 -18.07 -0.57
C VAL A 191 -19.71 -19.46 -0.39
N VAL A 192 -18.92 -20.44 0.05
CA VAL A 192 -19.35 -21.81 0.39
C VAL A 192 -19.75 -21.89 1.86
#